data_AF-A0A2N8KN03-F1
#
_entry.id   AF-A0A2N8KN03-F1
#
_cell.length_a   1.000
_cell.length_b   1.000
_cell.length_c   1.000
_cell.angle_alpha   90.00
_cell.angle_beta   90.00
_cell.angle_gamma   90.00
#
_symmetry.space_group_name_H-M   'P 1'
#
loop_
_entity.id
_entity.type
_entity.pdbx_description
1 polymer ?
#
loop_
_entity_poly.entity_id
_entity_poly.type
_entity_poly.pdbx_seq_one_letter_code
_entity_poly.pdbx_strand_id
1 'polypeptide(L)'
;MMTIDTSVVKQNNLALGHGLLGQLAQFKQSRFSFVLSEIVVREVRRQIAESIRTDLAAWPRIARRLERIPEAADEAAALAAALADVSPEQIAYREVEQFLIATGAEVITADHVELDRVLDLYFDGKPPFGTGGKRHEFPDAIALLGIDAWCTAANSGIIVVSSDADWMRFCAASAAGRFHVVDNLATALDIVNSTAAERDVRARERQERLVEKLRDGQLSREVQNQLPRLLLEQARARGTSRSLAYLADIVRVEVGDVSYANPGRIRDDDSAFAVLVDVRAHCTFWANFNFYNPEMTQPMGRGVYGAGQDVDAAAIITVERGTVSIEVLFKKEELVIDFGEVEPDEDGAESHSPI
;
A
#
# COMPACT_ATOMS: atom_id res chain seq x y z
N MET A 1 5.31 13.22 -5.37
CA MET A 1 5.34 12.87 -6.80
C MET A 1 6.74 13.10 -7.34
N MET A 2 7.06 12.62 -8.54
CA MET A 2 8.30 12.96 -9.25
C MET A 2 8.04 13.18 -10.74
N THR A 3 8.78 14.11 -11.35
CA THR A 3 8.82 14.31 -12.80
C THR A 3 10.25 14.56 -13.27
N ILE A 4 10.52 14.28 -14.54
CA ILE A 4 11.80 14.54 -15.18
C ILE A 4 11.61 15.48 -16.36
N ASP A 5 12.55 16.38 -16.55
CA ASP A 5 12.69 17.18 -17.76
C ASP A 5 13.36 16.35 -18.88
N THR A 6 13.14 16.74 -20.13
CA THR A 6 13.82 16.20 -21.32
C THR A 6 15.34 16.27 -21.22
N SER A 7 15.88 17.29 -20.53
CA SER A 7 17.34 17.41 -20.32
C SER A 7 17.90 16.18 -19.59
N VAL A 8 17.16 15.64 -18.62
CA VAL A 8 17.52 14.44 -17.86
C VAL A 8 17.53 13.21 -18.76
N VAL A 9 16.55 13.08 -19.65
CA VAL A 9 16.48 11.95 -20.59
C VAL A 9 17.66 11.97 -21.56
N LYS A 10 18.04 13.16 -22.05
CA LYS A 10 19.23 13.34 -22.90
C LYS A 10 20.53 12.99 -22.19
N GLN A 11 20.71 13.46 -20.95
CA GLN A 11 21.89 13.16 -20.14
C GLN A 11 22.09 11.67 -19.90
N ASN A 12 20.99 10.91 -19.90
CA ASN A 12 21.00 9.46 -19.75
C ASN A 12 20.94 8.74 -21.12
N ASN A 13 21.43 9.38 -22.19
CA ASN A 13 21.57 8.82 -23.54
C ASN A 13 20.27 8.25 -24.13
N LEU A 14 19.11 8.82 -23.76
CA LEU A 14 17.79 8.35 -24.19
C LEU A 14 17.52 6.86 -23.85
N ALA A 15 18.29 6.26 -22.94
CA ALA A 15 18.24 4.85 -22.61
C ALA A 15 17.08 4.55 -21.65
N LEU A 16 15.84 4.72 -22.11
CA LEU A 16 14.62 4.62 -21.27
C LEU A 16 14.49 3.28 -20.53
N GLY A 17 14.97 2.18 -21.13
CA GLY A 17 14.91 0.84 -20.54
C GLY A 17 16.11 0.43 -19.67
N HIS A 18 17.13 1.28 -19.54
CA HIS A 18 18.41 0.91 -18.91
C HIS A 18 18.95 2.02 -17.99
N GLY A 19 20.02 1.71 -17.24
CA GLY A 19 20.69 2.68 -16.38
C GLY A 19 19.76 3.31 -15.35
N LEU A 20 19.91 4.61 -15.11
CA LEU A 20 19.12 5.36 -14.13
C LEU A 20 17.65 5.53 -14.57
N LEU A 21 17.39 5.73 -15.87
CA LEU A 21 16.03 5.83 -16.38
C LEU A 21 15.28 4.51 -16.23
N GLY A 22 15.94 3.37 -16.46
CA GLY A 22 15.36 2.04 -16.22
C GLY A 22 14.98 1.80 -14.76
N GLN A 23 15.71 2.39 -13.80
CA GLN A 23 15.36 2.31 -12.38
C GLN A 23 14.05 3.03 -12.04
N LEU A 24 13.54 3.92 -12.90
CA LEU A 24 12.22 4.52 -12.73
C LEU A 24 11.09 3.48 -12.77
N ALA A 25 11.33 2.27 -13.28
CA ALA A 25 10.36 1.18 -13.23
C ALA A 25 9.93 0.82 -11.79
N GLN A 26 10.77 1.13 -10.78
CA GLN A 26 10.44 0.91 -9.37
C GLN A 26 9.22 1.73 -8.91
N PHE A 27 8.90 2.84 -9.58
CA PHE A 27 7.80 3.70 -9.18
C PHE A 27 6.43 3.05 -9.34
N LYS A 28 6.28 2.10 -10.27
CA LYS A 28 5.02 1.43 -10.60
C LYS A 28 4.34 0.75 -9.40
N GLN A 29 5.13 0.26 -8.44
CA GLN A 29 4.65 -0.39 -7.22
C GLN A 29 4.96 0.41 -5.96
N SER A 30 5.44 1.64 -6.11
CA SER A 30 5.84 2.50 -4.99
C SER A 30 4.68 3.42 -4.56
N ARG A 31 4.81 4.03 -3.38
CA ARG A 31 3.93 5.13 -2.95
C ARG A 31 4.22 6.46 -3.65
N PHE A 32 5.28 6.54 -4.44
CA PHE A 32 5.61 7.73 -5.23
C PHE A 32 5.00 7.59 -6.63
N SER A 33 4.13 8.53 -7.02
CA SER A 33 3.67 8.64 -8.40
C SER A 33 4.73 9.34 -9.26
N PHE A 34 4.98 8.76 -10.43
CA PHE A 34 5.81 9.33 -11.47
C PHE A 34 4.90 9.97 -12.52
N VAL A 35 5.13 11.25 -12.82
CA VAL A 35 4.29 12.04 -13.72
C VAL A 35 5.14 12.68 -14.80
N LEU A 36 4.62 12.76 -16.03
CA LEU A 36 5.28 13.41 -17.15
C LEU A 36 4.32 14.32 -17.87
N SER A 37 4.77 15.51 -18.24
CA SER A 37 4.01 16.32 -19.19
C SER A 37 4.00 15.65 -20.56
N GLU A 38 2.85 15.69 -21.22
CA GLU A 38 2.71 15.29 -22.62
C GLU A 38 3.74 15.97 -23.52
N ILE A 39 4.13 17.22 -23.21
CA ILE A 39 5.17 17.95 -23.93
C ILE A 39 6.51 17.20 -23.83
N VAL A 40 6.94 16.85 -22.62
CA VAL A 40 8.17 16.08 -22.37
C VAL A 40 8.12 14.75 -23.12
N VAL A 41 6.99 14.04 -23.06
CA VAL A 41 6.79 12.77 -23.77
C VAL A 41 6.97 12.93 -25.29
N ARG A 42 6.34 13.95 -25.88
CA ARG A 42 6.45 14.26 -27.33
C ARG A 42 7.88 14.63 -27.71
N GLU A 43 8.58 15.39 -26.89
CA GLU A 43 9.96 15.79 -27.15
C GLU A 43 10.95 14.62 -27.05
N VAL A 44 10.81 13.77 -26.05
CA VAL A 44 11.60 12.53 -25.91
C VAL A 44 11.37 11.63 -27.12
N ARG A 45 10.12 11.43 -27.53
CA ARG A 45 9.78 10.65 -28.73
C ARG A 45 10.44 11.21 -29.99
N ARG A 46 10.41 12.53 -30.18
CA ARG A 46 11.08 13.21 -31.29
C ARG A 46 12.60 12.95 -31.27
N GLN A 47 13.23 13.08 -30.10
CA GLN A 47 14.68 12.90 -29.94
C GLN A 47 15.12 11.48 -30.20
N ILE A 48 14.37 10.48 -29.72
CA ILE A 48 14.66 9.06 -30.02
C ILE A 48 14.54 8.79 -31.52
N ALA A 49 13.47 9.27 -32.16
CA ALA A 49 13.30 9.10 -33.61
C ALA A 49 14.44 9.77 -34.41
N GLU A 50 14.92 10.93 -33.96
CA GLU A 50 16.05 11.63 -34.58
C GLU A 50 17.39 10.92 -34.38
N SER A 51 17.62 10.35 -33.19
CA SER A 51 18.79 9.49 -32.92
C SER A 51 18.80 8.28 -33.86
N ILE A 52 17.68 7.53 -33.91
CA ILE A 52 17.54 6.36 -34.77
C ILE A 52 17.73 6.73 -36.25
N ARG A 53 17.16 7.86 -36.69
CA ARG A 53 17.33 8.33 -38.07
C ARG A 53 18.79 8.63 -38.39
N THR A 54 19.53 9.20 -37.44
CA THR A 54 20.96 9.48 -37.58
C THR A 54 21.76 8.17 -37.70
N ASP A 55 21.44 7.18 -36.87
CA ASP A 55 22.09 5.86 -36.91
C ASP A 55 21.81 5.12 -38.22
N LEU A 56 20.54 5.13 -38.69
CA LEU A 56 20.15 4.55 -39.97
C LEU A 56 20.79 5.27 -41.16
N ALA A 57 20.95 6.61 -41.11
CA ALA A 57 21.65 7.35 -42.14
C ALA A 57 23.16 7.02 -42.20
N ALA A 58 23.75 6.64 -41.06
CA ALA A 58 25.14 6.20 -40.99
C ALA A 58 25.33 4.73 -41.42
N TRP A 59 24.29 3.89 -41.31
CA TRP A 59 24.33 2.45 -41.60
C TRP A 59 24.87 2.09 -42.99
N PRO A 60 24.47 2.73 -44.11
CA PRO A 60 24.99 2.40 -45.45
C PRO A 60 26.51 2.55 -45.59
N ARG A 61 27.15 3.37 -44.75
CA ARG A 61 28.62 3.49 -44.72
C ARG A 61 29.26 2.29 -44.04
N ILE A 62 28.61 1.76 -43.00
CA ILE A 62 29.06 0.59 -42.24
C ILE A 62 28.82 -0.68 -43.07
N ALA A 63 27.63 -0.84 -43.64
CA ALA A 63 27.26 -1.97 -44.51
C ALA A 63 28.27 -2.17 -45.65
N ARG A 64 28.62 -1.11 -46.39
CA ARG A 64 29.63 -1.14 -47.47
C ARG A 64 31.03 -1.60 -47.03
N ARG A 65 31.38 -1.45 -45.75
CA ARG A 65 32.65 -1.94 -45.20
C ARG A 65 32.55 -3.42 -44.84
N LEU A 66 31.42 -3.85 -44.28
CA LEU A 66 31.15 -5.25 -43.92
C LEU A 66 31.00 -6.14 -45.16
N GLU A 67 30.39 -5.65 -46.22
CA GLU A 67 30.27 -6.35 -47.52
C GLU A 67 31.63 -6.70 -48.16
N ARG A 68 32.73 -6.06 -47.73
CA ARG A 68 34.10 -6.37 -48.20
C ARG A 68 34.74 -7.53 -47.44
N ILE A 69 34.12 -7.99 -46.36
CA ILE A 69 34.56 -9.11 -45.54
C ILE A 69 33.73 -10.32 -45.97
N PRO A 70 34.31 -11.33 -46.64
CA PRO A 70 33.57 -12.47 -47.19
C PRO A 70 32.70 -13.18 -46.14
N GLU A 71 33.17 -13.27 -44.90
CA GLU A 71 32.48 -13.93 -43.80
C GLU A 71 31.24 -13.16 -43.29
N ALA A 72 31.12 -11.85 -43.58
CA ALA A 72 30.06 -10.98 -43.06
C ALA A 72 29.16 -10.35 -44.14
N ALA A 73 29.46 -10.59 -45.43
CA ALA A 73 28.79 -9.92 -46.53
C ALA A 73 27.30 -10.27 -46.66
N ASP A 74 26.96 -11.55 -46.55
CA ASP A 74 25.56 -12.01 -46.65
C ASP A 74 24.70 -11.49 -45.49
N GLU A 75 25.26 -11.48 -44.27
CA GLU A 75 24.58 -10.94 -43.08
C GLU A 75 24.38 -9.42 -43.17
N ALA A 76 25.38 -8.68 -43.67
CA ALA A 76 25.28 -7.24 -43.87
C ALA A 76 24.19 -6.87 -44.90
N ALA A 77 24.10 -7.62 -45.99
CA ALA A 77 23.07 -7.42 -47.01
C ALA A 77 21.66 -7.74 -46.48
N ALA A 78 21.50 -8.85 -45.75
CA ALA A 78 20.24 -9.24 -45.12
C ALA A 78 19.78 -8.17 -44.11
N LEU A 79 20.69 -7.66 -43.28
CA LEU A 79 20.38 -6.62 -42.31
C LEU A 79 20.03 -5.28 -42.97
N ALA A 80 20.74 -4.89 -44.05
CA ALA A 80 20.40 -3.69 -44.81
C ALA A 80 18.99 -3.76 -45.42
N ALA A 81 18.59 -4.92 -45.93
CA ALA A 81 17.23 -5.14 -46.42
C ALA A 81 16.19 -5.05 -45.29
N ALA A 82 16.47 -5.63 -44.12
CA ALA A 82 15.58 -5.57 -42.97
C ALA A 82 15.39 -4.15 -42.42
N LEU A 83 16.43 -3.30 -42.51
CA LEU A 83 16.40 -1.92 -42.03
C LEU A 83 15.74 -0.94 -43.01
N ALA A 84 15.49 -1.34 -44.26
CA ALA A 84 14.99 -0.45 -45.31
C ALA A 84 13.58 0.12 -45.02
N ASP A 85 12.72 -0.69 -44.39
CA ASP A 85 11.33 -0.32 -44.06
C ASP A 85 11.14 0.07 -42.59
N VAL A 86 12.23 0.27 -41.85
CA VAL A 86 12.16 0.66 -40.44
C VAL A 86 11.71 2.12 -40.32
N SER A 87 10.62 2.37 -39.59
CA SER A 87 10.18 3.71 -39.21
C SER A 87 10.77 4.11 -37.85
N PRO A 88 11.66 5.13 -37.79
CA PRO A 88 12.18 5.68 -36.54
C PRO A 88 11.07 6.16 -35.60
N GLU A 89 9.99 6.72 -36.15
CA GLU A 89 8.85 7.24 -35.39
C GLU A 89 8.09 6.10 -34.70
N GLN A 90 7.90 4.96 -35.37
CA GLN A 90 7.24 3.80 -34.78
C GLN A 90 8.09 3.14 -33.70
N ILE A 91 9.41 3.06 -33.88
CA ILE A 91 10.31 2.55 -32.84
C ILE A 91 10.28 3.48 -31.63
N ALA A 92 10.47 4.78 -31.83
CA ALA A 92 10.42 5.77 -30.76
C ALA A 92 9.08 5.76 -30.02
N TYR A 93 7.97 5.60 -30.74
CA TYR A 93 6.65 5.41 -30.14
C TYR A 93 6.66 4.19 -29.20
N ARG A 94 7.06 3.02 -29.70
CA ARG A 94 7.07 1.78 -28.91
C ARG A 94 7.96 1.86 -27.68
N GLU A 95 9.16 2.43 -27.80
CA GLU A 95 10.08 2.57 -26.67
C GLU A 95 9.50 3.47 -25.57
N VAL A 96 8.92 4.61 -25.97
CA VAL A 96 8.30 5.54 -25.02
C VAL A 96 7.06 4.89 -24.36
N GLU A 97 6.20 4.23 -25.13
CA GLU A 97 5.03 3.53 -24.55
C GLU A 97 5.44 2.43 -23.58
N GLN A 98 6.45 1.63 -23.92
CA GLN A 98 6.99 0.61 -23.02
C GLN A 98 7.54 1.23 -21.72
N PHE A 99 8.22 2.37 -21.82
CA PHE A 99 8.71 3.11 -20.67
C PHE A 99 7.57 3.62 -19.78
N LEU A 100 6.53 4.22 -20.36
CA LEU A 100 5.34 4.67 -19.60
C LEU A 100 4.66 3.50 -18.89
N ILE A 101 4.49 2.36 -19.56
CA ILE A 101 3.90 1.14 -18.99
C ILE A 101 4.78 0.55 -17.87
N ALA A 102 6.10 0.52 -18.07
CA ALA A 102 7.04 -0.06 -17.11
C ALA A 102 7.14 0.77 -15.83
N THR A 103 7.08 2.09 -15.95
CA THR A 103 7.16 3.04 -14.82
C THR A 103 5.80 3.30 -14.16
N GLY A 104 4.69 3.02 -14.86
CA GLY A 104 3.36 3.44 -14.41
C GLY A 104 3.19 4.97 -14.45
N ALA A 105 3.90 5.64 -15.35
CA ALA A 105 3.88 7.10 -15.45
C ALA A 105 2.48 7.63 -15.81
N GLU A 106 2.02 8.63 -15.09
CA GLU A 106 0.82 9.38 -15.44
C GLU A 106 1.19 10.55 -16.35
N VAL A 107 0.54 10.64 -17.51
CA VAL A 107 0.81 11.69 -18.50
C VAL A 107 -0.15 12.86 -18.28
N ILE A 108 0.40 14.03 -17.96
CA ILE A 108 -0.33 15.28 -17.80
C ILE A 108 -0.52 15.90 -19.19
N THR A 109 -1.76 15.92 -19.65
CA THR A 109 -2.16 16.50 -20.93
C THR A 109 -2.13 18.02 -20.89
N ALA A 110 -1.87 18.64 -22.05
CA ALA A 110 -1.71 20.10 -22.15
C ALA A 110 -3.02 20.89 -21.97
N ASP A 111 -4.18 20.23 -22.02
CA ASP A 111 -5.50 20.83 -21.80
C ASP A 111 -5.76 21.26 -20.34
N HIS A 112 -4.94 20.77 -19.40
CA HIS A 112 -4.96 21.21 -18.00
C HIS A 112 -4.32 22.59 -17.77
N VAL A 113 -3.79 23.22 -18.81
CA VAL A 113 -3.09 24.51 -18.71
C VAL A 113 -4.02 25.66 -19.09
N GLU A 114 -4.16 26.62 -18.19
CA GLU A 114 -4.82 27.90 -18.48
C GLU A 114 -3.95 28.74 -19.43
N LEU A 115 -4.41 28.92 -20.66
CA LEU A 115 -3.68 29.66 -21.69
C LEU A 115 -3.33 31.09 -21.23
N ASP A 116 -4.23 31.74 -20.51
CA ASP A 116 -4.01 33.08 -19.98
C ASP A 116 -2.78 33.14 -19.06
N ARG A 117 -2.57 32.12 -18.21
CA ARG A 117 -1.35 32.02 -17.38
C ARG A 117 -0.09 31.87 -18.21
N VAL A 118 -0.12 31.14 -19.33
CA VAL A 118 1.03 31.01 -20.24
C VAL A 118 1.36 32.36 -20.85
N LEU A 119 0.34 33.10 -21.31
CA LEU A 119 0.51 34.42 -21.90
C LEU A 119 1.03 35.45 -20.88
N ASP A 120 0.53 35.42 -19.65
CA ASP A 120 1.00 36.27 -18.57
C ASP A 120 2.49 36.03 -18.30
N LEU A 121 2.93 34.77 -18.17
CA LEU A 121 4.35 34.46 -17.98
C LEU A 121 5.21 34.98 -19.16
N TYR A 122 4.71 34.84 -20.39
CA TYR A 122 5.41 35.28 -21.59
C TYR A 122 5.57 36.82 -21.65
N PHE A 123 4.48 37.57 -21.49
CA PHE A 123 4.50 39.03 -21.59
C PHE A 123 5.17 39.70 -20.39
N ASP A 124 5.08 39.09 -19.21
CA ASP A 124 5.76 39.58 -18.00
C ASP A 124 7.25 39.18 -17.95
N GLY A 125 7.72 38.35 -18.88
CA GLY A 125 9.10 37.85 -18.89
C GLY A 125 9.43 37.02 -17.64
N LYS A 126 8.44 36.30 -17.11
CA LYS A 126 8.58 35.44 -15.93
C LYS A 126 9.03 34.04 -16.36
N PRO A 127 9.77 33.31 -15.50
CA PRO A 127 10.14 31.92 -15.78
C PRO A 127 8.93 31.07 -16.23
N PRO A 128 9.13 30.06 -17.10
CA PRO A 128 10.41 29.70 -17.72
C PRO A 128 10.85 30.71 -18.80
N PHE A 129 10.04 31.73 -19.10
CA PHE A 129 10.46 32.78 -20.02
C PHE A 129 11.62 33.60 -19.47
N GLY A 130 12.64 33.82 -20.32
CA GLY A 130 13.73 34.77 -20.08
C GLY A 130 13.41 36.19 -20.55
N THR A 131 14.33 37.13 -20.29
CA THR A 131 14.31 38.44 -20.95
C THR A 131 14.74 38.27 -22.42
N GLY A 132 13.94 38.76 -23.38
CA GLY A 132 14.34 38.81 -24.79
C GLY A 132 13.53 38.01 -25.82
N GLY A 133 12.26 37.65 -25.54
CA GLY A 133 11.35 37.16 -26.59
C GLY A 133 11.59 35.71 -27.04
N LYS A 134 12.00 34.84 -26.11
CA LYS A 134 12.29 33.42 -26.36
C LYS A 134 11.01 32.59 -26.60
N ARG A 135 10.49 32.62 -27.83
CA ARG A 135 9.32 31.81 -28.26
C ARG A 135 9.54 30.29 -28.17
N HIS A 136 10.76 29.84 -27.95
CA HIS A 136 11.09 28.42 -27.84
C HIS A 136 10.76 27.83 -26.45
N GLU A 137 10.40 28.66 -25.46
CA GLU A 137 10.12 28.24 -24.07
C GLU A 137 8.62 28.00 -23.79
N PHE A 138 7.75 28.17 -24.81
CA PHE A 138 6.32 27.84 -24.67
C PHE A 138 6.07 26.37 -24.29
N PRO A 139 6.76 25.37 -24.88
CA PRO A 139 6.63 23.98 -24.45
C PRO A 139 6.95 23.79 -22.96
N ASP A 140 8.03 24.41 -22.47
CA ASP A 140 8.40 24.35 -21.06
C ASP A 140 7.36 25.03 -20.16
N ALA A 141 6.83 26.18 -20.58
CA ALA A 141 5.79 26.88 -19.83
C ALA A 141 4.52 26.03 -19.70
N ILE A 142 4.10 25.36 -20.79
CA ILE A 142 2.96 24.45 -20.78
C ILE A 142 3.25 23.25 -19.89
N ALA A 143 4.44 22.64 -19.98
CA ALA A 143 4.81 21.51 -19.14
C ALA A 143 4.78 21.86 -17.64
N LEU A 144 5.43 22.96 -17.26
CA LEU A 144 5.58 23.40 -15.88
C LEU A 144 4.25 23.86 -15.27
N LEU A 145 3.43 24.60 -16.02
CA LEU A 145 2.09 24.98 -15.56
C LEU A 145 1.14 23.79 -15.44
N GLY A 146 1.24 22.81 -16.35
CA GLY A 146 0.48 21.57 -16.25
C GLY A 146 0.85 20.78 -14.99
N ILE A 147 2.15 20.69 -14.69
CA ILE A 147 2.64 20.07 -13.46
C ILE A 147 2.17 20.83 -12.21
N ASP A 148 2.24 22.16 -12.21
CA ASP A 148 1.76 23.01 -11.10
C ASP A 148 0.27 22.79 -10.81
N ALA A 149 -0.56 22.77 -11.86
CA ALA A 149 -1.99 22.49 -11.77
C ALA A 149 -2.25 21.07 -11.22
N TRP A 150 -1.51 20.07 -11.73
CA TRP A 150 -1.62 18.68 -11.28
C TRP A 150 -1.30 18.51 -9.79
N CYS A 151 -0.18 19.08 -9.34
CA CYS A 151 0.23 19.05 -7.94
C CYS A 151 -0.78 19.77 -7.04
N THR A 152 -1.37 20.87 -7.52
CA THR A 152 -2.40 21.61 -6.80
C THR A 152 -3.68 20.80 -6.63
N ALA A 153 -4.16 20.15 -7.69
CA ALA A 153 -5.34 19.28 -7.65
C ALA A 153 -5.14 18.08 -6.71
N ALA A 154 -3.93 17.50 -6.70
CA ALA A 154 -3.59 16.37 -5.84
C ALA A 154 -3.18 16.76 -4.42
N ASN A 155 -3.09 18.05 -4.09
CA ASN A 155 -2.53 18.58 -2.83
C ASN A 155 -1.21 17.89 -2.43
N SER A 156 -0.29 17.74 -3.38
CA SER A 156 0.94 16.97 -3.20
C SER A 156 2.17 17.76 -3.67
N GLY A 157 3.31 17.53 -3.01
CA GLY A 157 4.61 18.03 -3.44
C GLY A 157 5.23 17.17 -4.55
N ILE A 158 6.14 17.75 -5.32
CA ILE A 158 6.80 17.08 -6.44
C ILE A 158 8.31 17.29 -6.44
N ILE A 159 9.05 16.20 -6.67
CA ILE A 159 10.45 16.24 -7.03
C ILE A 159 10.55 16.52 -8.52
N VAL A 160 11.18 17.63 -8.90
CA VAL A 160 11.48 17.95 -10.29
C VAL A 160 12.95 17.66 -10.55
N VAL A 161 13.21 16.70 -11.42
CA VAL A 161 14.58 16.43 -11.86
C VAL A 161 14.82 17.22 -13.13
N SER A 162 15.66 18.25 -13.07
CA SER A 162 16.04 19.03 -14.24
C SER A 162 17.38 19.70 -14.03
N SER A 163 18.16 19.75 -15.11
CA SER A 163 19.39 20.56 -15.19
C SER A 163 19.19 21.86 -15.96
N ASP A 164 17.96 22.11 -16.42
CA ASP A 164 17.58 23.29 -17.19
C ASP A 164 17.37 24.49 -16.26
N ALA A 165 18.08 25.58 -16.54
CA ALA A 165 18.06 26.76 -15.70
C ALA A 165 16.70 27.44 -15.66
N ASP A 166 15.92 27.37 -16.74
CA ASP A 166 14.60 27.99 -16.83
C ASP A 166 13.55 27.17 -16.06
N TRP A 167 13.65 25.84 -16.08
CA TRP A 167 12.88 24.96 -15.18
C TRP A 167 13.21 25.23 -13.70
N MET A 168 14.49 25.32 -13.36
CA MET A 168 14.94 25.63 -11.99
C MET A 168 14.41 27.00 -11.52
N ARG A 169 14.49 28.02 -12.37
CA ARG A 169 13.99 29.37 -12.08
C ARG A 169 12.48 29.38 -11.87
N PHE A 170 11.72 28.66 -12.69
CA PHE A 170 10.27 28.54 -12.51
C PHE A 170 9.92 27.92 -11.17
N CYS A 171 10.54 26.78 -10.86
CA CYS A 171 10.29 26.06 -9.61
C CYS A 171 10.64 26.92 -8.39
N ALA A 172 11.73 27.69 -8.43
CA ALA A 172 12.13 28.60 -7.36
C ALA A 172 11.20 29.83 -7.22
N ALA A 173 10.64 30.31 -8.33
CA ALA A 173 9.70 31.44 -8.34
C ALA A 173 8.27 31.04 -7.92
N SER A 174 7.94 29.74 -7.93
CA SER A 174 6.63 29.26 -7.54
C SER A 174 6.37 29.51 -6.05
N ALA A 175 5.41 30.39 -5.77
CA ALA A 175 5.04 30.79 -4.41
C ALA A 175 4.45 29.65 -3.55
N ALA A 176 4.12 28.52 -4.17
CA ALA A 176 3.48 27.39 -3.53
C ALA A 176 4.43 26.52 -2.67
N GLY A 177 5.75 26.61 -2.85
CA GLY A 177 6.71 25.81 -2.10
C GLY A 177 6.59 24.29 -2.28
N ARG A 178 5.90 23.83 -3.34
CA ARG A 178 5.63 22.40 -3.62
C ARG A 178 6.66 21.74 -4.53
N PHE A 179 7.48 22.53 -5.20
CA PHE A 179 8.51 22.08 -6.12
C PHE A 179 9.83 21.87 -5.39
N HIS A 180 10.33 20.64 -5.41
CA HIS A 180 11.63 20.26 -4.88
C HIS A 180 12.55 19.89 -6.04
N VAL A 181 13.42 20.82 -6.43
CA VAL A 181 14.28 20.62 -7.60
C VAL A 181 15.55 19.89 -7.22
N VAL A 182 15.92 18.91 -8.05
CA VAL A 182 17.20 18.21 -8.01
C VAL A 182 17.80 18.21 -9.42
N ASP A 183 19.12 18.36 -9.50
CA ASP A 183 19.83 18.60 -10.76
C ASP A 183 20.09 17.32 -11.56
N ASN A 184 20.02 16.15 -10.93
CA ASN A 184 20.29 14.88 -11.55
C ASN A 184 19.41 13.74 -10.99
N LEU A 185 19.23 12.71 -11.83
CA LEU A 185 18.36 11.59 -11.53
C LEU A 185 18.89 10.67 -10.41
N ALA A 186 20.21 10.55 -10.25
CA ALA A 186 20.78 9.71 -9.20
C ALA A 186 20.41 10.24 -7.80
N THR A 187 20.54 11.55 -7.58
CA THR A 187 20.13 12.19 -6.33
C THR A 187 18.64 12.02 -6.06
N ALA A 188 17.79 12.14 -7.09
CA ALA A 188 16.36 11.89 -6.95
C ALA A 188 16.06 10.46 -6.49
N LEU A 189 16.71 9.47 -7.12
CA LEU A 189 16.57 8.06 -6.78
C LEU A 189 17.09 7.76 -5.36
N ASP A 190 18.20 8.37 -4.94
CA ASP A 190 18.73 8.21 -3.59
C ASP A 190 17.76 8.75 -2.52
N ILE A 191 17.08 9.88 -2.77
CA ILE A 191 16.04 10.41 -1.87
C ILE A 191 14.87 9.43 -1.76
N VAL A 192 14.42 8.88 -2.88
CA VAL A 192 13.32 7.91 -2.90
C VAL A 192 13.73 6.60 -2.21
N ASN A 193 14.93 6.10 -2.46
CA ASN A 193 15.43 4.86 -1.90
C ASN A 193 15.74 4.97 -0.40
N SER A 194 16.33 6.08 0.04
CA SER A 194 16.59 6.34 1.47
C SER A 194 15.28 6.43 2.25
N THR A 195 14.28 7.13 1.72
CA THR A 195 12.95 7.17 2.36
C THR A 195 12.27 5.81 2.39
N ALA A 196 12.46 4.96 1.38
CA ALA A 196 11.99 3.57 1.42
C ALA A 196 12.73 2.73 2.49
N ALA A 197 14.06 2.82 2.56
CA ALA A 197 14.86 2.11 3.55
C ALA A 197 14.55 2.55 4.99
N GLU A 198 14.38 3.85 5.24
CA GLU A 198 13.94 4.37 6.53
C GLU A 198 12.56 3.85 6.92
N ARG A 199 11.63 3.74 5.96
CA ARG A 199 10.30 3.16 6.21
C ARG A 199 10.40 1.69 6.59
N ASP A 200 11.26 0.92 5.92
CA ASP A 200 11.48 -0.50 6.24
C ASP A 200 12.08 -0.68 7.64
N VAL A 201 13.04 0.17 8.01
CA VAL A 201 13.59 0.20 9.38
C VAL A 201 12.49 0.53 10.38
N ARG A 202 11.70 1.59 10.14
CA ARG A 202 10.58 1.96 11.04
C ARG A 202 9.53 0.86 11.14
N ALA A 203 9.23 0.15 10.05
CA ALA A 203 8.30 -0.97 10.04
C ALA A 203 8.83 -2.13 10.90
N ARG A 204 10.12 -2.47 10.77
CA ARG A 204 10.78 -3.49 11.62
C ARG A 204 10.78 -3.09 13.08
N GLU A 205 11.14 -1.84 13.41
CA GLU A 205 11.09 -1.37 14.78
C GLU A 205 9.67 -1.39 15.37
N ARG A 206 8.63 -1.07 14.56
CA ARG A 206 7.23 -1.20 15.00
C ARG A 206 6.88 -2.65 15.32
N GLN A 207 7.32 -3.58 14.48
CA GLN A 207 7.13 -5.01 14.70
C GLN A 207 7.89 -5.50 15.95
N GLU A 208 9.14 -5.10 16.14
CA GLU A 208 9.95 -5.46 17.31
C GLU A 208 9.34 -4.93 18.61
N ARG A 209 8.94 -3.65 18.65
CA ARG A 209 8.24 -3.07 19.80
C ARG A 209 6.92 -3.78 20.09
N LEU A 210 6.20 -4.22 19.06
CA LEU A 210 5.00 -5.02 19.24
C LEU A 210 5.34 -6.37 19.89
N VAL A 211 6.35 -7.08 19.37
CA VAL A 211 6.79 -8.37 19.92
C VAL A 211 7.24 -8.21 21.38
N GLU A 212 7.99 -7.15 21.71
CA GLU A 212 8.42 -6.85 23.07
C GLU A 212 7.22 -6.64 24.01
N LYS A 213 6.26 -5.79 23.64
CA LYS A 213 5.05 -5.56 24.46
C LYS A 213 4.16 -6.80 24.59
N LEU A 214 4.13 -7.68 23.59
CA LEU A 214 3.43 -8.95 23.67
C LEU A 214 4.15 -9.96 24.56
N ARG A 215 5.49 -9.95 24.60
CA ARG A 215 6.29 -10.81 25.50
C ARG A 215 6.05 -10.51 26.97
N ASP A 216 5.66 -9.29 27.32
CA ASP A 216 5.29 -8.92 28.69
C ASP A 216 3.94 -9.53 29.16
N GLY A 217 3.31 -10.35 28.31
CA GLY A 217 2.07 -11.04 28.60
C GLY A 217 0.84 -10.14 28.52
N GLN A 218 0.96 -8.93 27.94
CA GLN A 218 -0.15 -7.98 27.81
C GLN A 218 -1.33 -8.60 27.03
N LEU A 219 -1.07 -9.36 25.97
CA LEU A 219 -2.11 -10.07 25.20
C LEU A 219 -2.85 -11.08 26.07
N SER A 220 -2.14 -11.93 26.79
CA SER A 220 -2.77 -12.90 27.69
C SER A 220 -3.59 -12.24 28.78
N ARG A 221 -3.12 -11.13 29.36
CA ARG A 221 -3.89 -10.37 30.35
C ARG A 221 -5.16 -9.79 29.75
N GLU A 222 -5.08 -9.23 28.55
CA GLU A 222 -6.26 -8.63 27.92
C GLU A 222 -7.29 -9.68 27.51
N VAL A 223 -6.85 -10.83 26.98
CA VAL A 223 -7.73 -11.97 26.70
C VAL A 223 -8.41 -12.47 27.98
N GLN A 224 -7.63 -12.67 29.05
CA GLN A 224 -8.16 -13.09 30.36
C GLN A 224 -9.15 -12.07 30.95
N ASN A 225 -9.05 -10.79 30.61
CA ASN A 225 -9.95 -9.74 31.11
C ASN A 225 -11.20 -9.53 30.25
N GLN A 226 -11.07 -9.54 28.92
CA GLN A 226 -12.16 -9.23 28.00
C GLN A 226 -13.01 -10.46 27.64
N LEU A 227 -12.38 -11.61 27.39
CA LEU A 227 -13.07 -12.81 26.92
C LEU A 227 -14.17 -13.32 27.88
N PRO A 228 -13.96 -13.40 29.21
CA PRO A 228 -15.03 -13.84 30.12
C PRO A 228 -16.27 -12.94 30.07
N ARG A 229 -16.08 -11.62 29.91
CA ARG A 229 -17.18 -10.65 29.85
C ARG A 229 -18.00 -10.83 28.59
N LEU A 230 -17.32 -10.97 27.45
CA LEU A 230 -17.97 -11.22 26.16
C LEU A 230 -18.76 -12.53 26.19
N LEU A 231 -18.19 -13.58 26.79
CA LEU A 231 -18.85 -14.89 26.89
C LEU A 231 -20.04 -14.85 27.85
N LEU A 232 -19.95 -14.17 29.00
CA LEU A 232 -21.07 -13.99 29.91
C LEU A 232 -22.27 -13.30 29.25
N GLU A 233 -22.03 -12.32 28.38
CA GLU A 233 -23.09 -11.58 27.70
C GLU A 233 -23.74 -12.37 26.55
N GLN A 234 -23.02 -13.34 25.96
CA GLN A 234 -23.41 -13.94 24.67
C GLN A 234 -23.69 -15.45 24.74
N ALA A 235 -23.10 -16.16 25.70
CA ALA A 235 -23.29 -17.59 25.84
C ALA A 235 -24.66 -17.91 26.48
N ARG A 236 -25.25 -19.04 26.09
CA ARG A 236 -26.50 -19.56 26.66
C ARG A 236 -26.28 -20.94 27.26
N ALA A 237 -26.80 -21.15 28.46
CA ALA A 237 -26.79 -22.45 29.09
C ALA A 237 -27.92 -23.33 28.55
N ARG A 238 -27.59 -24.59 28.30
CA ARG A 238 -28.55 -25.64 27.97
C ARG A 238 -28.22 -26.87 28.81
N GLY A 239 -29.24 -27.48 29.40
CA GLY A 239 -29.14 -28.80 30.03
C GLY A 239 -30.31 -29.69 29.63
N THR A 240 -30.27 -30.93 30.09
CA THR A 240 -31.34 -31.92 29.91
C THR A 240 -31.83 -32.35 31.30
N SER A 241 -33.11 -32.11 31.62
CA SER A 241 -33.77 -32.64 32.82
C SER A 241 -34.79 -33.70 32.42
N ARG A 242 -35.00 -34.70 33.29
CA ARG A 242 -35.85 -35.86 33.04
C ARG A 242 -37.33 -35.53 33.04
N SER A 243 -37.76 -34.62 33.90
CA SER A 243 -39.19 -34.29 34.06
C SER A 243 -39.47 -32.84 34.46
N LEU A 244 -38.44 -32.01 34.63
CA LEU A 244 -38.59 -30.64 35.11
C LEU A 244 -38.30 -29.64 33.98
N ALA A 245 -39.03 -28.53 34.00
CA ALA A 245 -38.69 -27.36 33.20
C ALA A 245 -37.66 -26.52 33.97
N TYR A 246 -36.84 -25.74 33.27
CA TYR A 246 -35.82 -24.92 33.94
C TYR A 246 -35.61 -23.57 33.27
N LEU A 247 -35.08 -22.62 34.06
CA LEU A 247 -34.40 -21.42 33.57
C LEU A 247 -32.92 -21.52 33.95
N ALA A 248 -32.04 -21.20 33.00
CA ALA A 248 -30.61 -21.30 33.18
C ALA A 248 -29.90 -20.01 32.81
N ASP A 249 -29.06 -19.52 33.70
CA ASP A 249 -28.25 -18.32 33.51
C ASP A 249 -26.79 -18.63 33.81
N ILE A 250 -25.90 -18.28 32.87
CA ILE A 250 -24.46 -18.37 33.09
C ILE A 250 -24.06 -17.21 34.00
N VAL A 251 -23.48 -17.52 35.15
CA VAL A 251 -23.15 -16.54 36.19
C VAL A 251 -21.65 -16.27 36.30
N ARG A 252 -20.81 -17.19 35.83
CA ARG A 252 -19.36 -17.03 35.84
C ARG A 252 -18.72 -17.80 34.70
N VAL A 253 -17.69 -17.21 34.10
CA VAL A 253 -16.84 -17.86 33.11
C VAL A 253 -15.40 -17.72 33.57
N GLU A 254 -14.67 -18.83 33.59
CA GLU A 254 -13.25 -18.90 33.93
C GLU A 254 -12.48 -19.29 32.66
N VAL A 255 -11.49 -18.48 32.29
CA VAL A 255 -10.66 -18.75 31.11
C VAL A 255 -9.39 -19.44 31.59
N GLY A 256 -9.24 -20.71 31.18
CA GLY A 256 -8.08 -21.54 31.47
C GLY A 256 -6.94 -21.30 30.48
N ASP A 257 -6.42 -22.39 29.92
CA ASP A 257 -5.32 -22.34 28.96
C ASP A 257 -5.73 -21.63 27.66
N VAL A 258 -4.88 -20.70 27.22
CA VAL A 258 -5.06 -19.91 26.00
C VAL A 258 -3.92 -20.19 25.03
N SER A 259 -4.27 -20.45 23.79
CA SER A 259 -3.34 -20.63 22.68
C SER A 259 -3.60 -19.60 21.58
N TYR A 260 -2.54 -19.24 20.86
CA TYR A 260 -2.55 -18.20 19.84
C TYR A 260 -2.04 -18.76 18.51
N ALA A 261 -2.73 -18.45 17.42
CA ALA A 261 -2.37 -18.95 16.09
C ALA A 261 -2.60 -17.90 14.99
N ASN A 262 -2.08 -18.21 13.80
CA ASN A 262 -2.36 -17.50 12.54
C ASN A 262 -2.27 -15.97 12.60
N PRO A 263 -1.13 -15.37 13.00
CA PRO A 263 -1.00 -13.92 13.00
C PRO A 263 -1.15 -13.36 11.57
N GLY A 264 -2.25 -12.65 11.32
CA GLY A 264 -2.60 -12.04 10.04
C GLY A 264 -2.43 -10.52 10.07
N ARG A 265 -1.71 -9.95 9.12
CA ARG A 265 -1.55 -8.48 9.03
C ARG A 265 -2.81 -7.85 8.45
N ILE A 266 -3.49 -7.00 9.23
CA ILE A 266 -4.71 -6.29 8.81
C ILE A 266 -4.35 -4.93 8.20
N ARG A 267 -3.42 -4.19 8.84
CA ARG A 267 -3.05 -2.83 8.44
C ARG A 267 -1.58 -2.55 8.71
N ASP A 268 -0.92 -1.86 7.80
CA ASP A 268 0.49 -1.45 7.92
C ASP A 268 0.71 -0.15 7.14
N ASP A 269 0.52 0.96 7.82
CA ASP A 269 0.83 2.28 7.30
C ASP A 269 1.66 3.11 8.30
N ASP A 270 2.00 4.34 7.91
CA ASP A 270 2.85 5.21 8.71
C ASP A 270 2.17 5.68 10.01
N SER A 271 0.84 5.55 10.12
CA SER A 271 0.04 5.97 11.27
C SER A 271 -0.31 4.82 12.22
N ALA A 272 -0.54 3.62 11.71
CA ALA A 272 -1.00 2.49 12.49
C ALA A 272 -0.53 1.14 11.92
N PHE A 273 -0.26 0.21 12.83
CA PHE A 273 0.02 -1.19 12.54
C PHE A 273 -1.00 -2.07 13.27
N ALA A 274 -1.69 -2.97 12.56
CA ALA A 274 -2.70 -3.84 13.14
C ALA A 274 -2.54 -5.31 12.69
N VAL A 275 -2.61 -6.21 13.67
CA VAL A 275 -2.50 -7.66 13.48
C VAL A 275 -3.71 -8.35 14.09
N LEU A 276 -4.29 -9.29 13.35
CA LEU A 276 -5.27 -10.26 13.84
C LEU A 276 -4.52 -11.47 14.35
N VAL A 277 -4.90 -11.98 15.52
CA VAL A 277 -4.40 -13.25 16.05
C VAL A 277 -5.60 -14.11 16.41
N ASP A 278 -5.59 -15.36 15.98
CA ASP A 278 -6.60 -16.34 16.39
C ASP A 278 -6.32 -16.74 17.84
N VAL A 279 -7.36 -16.75 18.66
CA VAL A 279 -7.30 -17.08 20.08
C VAL A 279 -8.17 -18.32 20.29
N ARG A 280 -7.58 -19.39 20.83
CA ARG A 280 -8.34 -20.56 21.29
C ARG A 280 -8.13 -20.76 22.77
N ALA A 281 -9.22 -20.72 23.52
CA ALA A 281 -9.18 -20.77 24.98
C ALA A 281 -10.09 -21.88 25.52
N HIS A 282 -9.58 -22.66 26.47
CA HIS A 282 -10.42 -23.58 27.23
C HIS A 282 -11.14 -22.79 28.33
N CYS A 283 -12.47 -22.78 28.30
CA CYS A 283 -13.29 -21.99 29.22
C CYS A 283 -14.18 -22.89 30.07
N THR A 284 -14.25 -22.61 31.37
CA THR A 284 -15.18 -23.26 32.28
C THR A 284 -16.35 -22.31 32.56
N PHE A 285 -17.55 -22.73 32.19
CA PHE A 285 -18.78 -22.01 32.39
C PHE A 285 -19.47 -22.52 33.64
N TRP A 286 -19.98 -21.61 34.47
CA TRP A 286 -20.77 -21.91 35.64
C TRP A 286 -22.16 -21.30 35.48
N ALA A 287 -23.19 -22.13 35.56
CA ALA A 287 -24.58 -21.71 35.38
C ALA A 287 -25.47 -22.12 36.54
N ASN A 288 -26.39 -21.22 36.90
CA ASN A 288 -27.45 -21.49 37.84
C ASN A 288 -28.68 -22.01 37.07
N PHE A 289 -29.18 -23.17 37.48
CA PHE A 289 -30.41 -23.75 36.97
C PHE A 289 -31.48 -23.65 38.04
N ASN A 290 -32.59 -22.98 37.73
CA ASN A 290 -33.79 -22.94 38.57
C ASN A 290 -34.84 -23.85 37.95
N PHE A 291 -35.21 -24.90 38.68
CA PHE A 291 -36.13 -25.93 38.19
C PHE A 291 -37.56 -25.64 38.60
N TYR A 292 -38.49 -26.03 37.75
CA TYR A 292 -39.92 -25.89 37.92
C TYR A 292 -40.63 -27.16 37.48
N ASN A 293 -41.89 -27.31 37.89
CA ASN A 293 -42.77 -28.30 37.28
C ASN A 293 -42.91 -28.06 35.75
N PRO A 294 -43.37 -29.04 34.96
CA PRO A 294 -43.50 -28.90 33.50
C PRO A 294 -44.28 -27.67 33.03
N GLU A 295 -45.20 -27.17 33.86
CA GLU A 295 -46.03 -25.99 33.59
C GLU A 295 -45.35 -24.66 33.95
N MET A 296 -44.14 -24.67 34.51
CA MET A 296 -43.37 -23.48 34.94
C MET A 296 -44.08 -22.64 36.03
N THR A 297 -44.95 -23.25 36.84
CA THR A 297 -45.77 -22.58 37.85
C THR A 297 -45.25 -22.74 39.28
N GLN A 298 -44.56 -23.85 39.59
CA GLN A 298 -44.06 -24.14 40.93
C GLN A 298 -42.55 -24.41 40.91
N PRO A 299 -41.74 -23.73 41.74
CA PRO A 299 -40.31 -24.01 41.85
C PRO A 299 -40.08 -25.39 42.49
N MET A 300 -39.23 -26.19 41.87
CA MET A 300 -38.90 -27.56 42.27
C MET A 300 -37.47 -27.72 42.79
N GLY A 301 -36.66 -26.66 42.71
CA GLY A 301 -35.33 -26.61 43.30
C GLY A 301 -34.38 -25.78 42.46
N ARG A 302 -33.10 -25.79 42.84
CA ARG A 302 -32.03 -25.10 42.11
C ARG A 302 -30.77 -25.96 42.10
N GLY A 303 -29.90 -25.73 41.12
CA GLY A 303 -28.58 -26.35 41.03
C GLY A 303 -27.58 -25.41 40.37
N VAL A 304 -26.30 -25.61 40.64
CA VAL A 304 -25.20 -24.87 40.01
C VAL A 304 -24.33 -25.89 39.30
N TYR A 305 -24.09 -25.71 38.00
CA TYR A 305 -23.34 -26.68 37.19
C TYR A 305 -22.15 -26.01 36.53
N GLY A 306 -21.08 -26.77 36.38
CA GLY A 306 -19.88 -26.41 35.64
C GLY A 306 -19.79 -27.20 34.33
N ALA A 307 -19.41 -26.55 33.24
CA ALA A 307 -19.12 -27.22 31.96
C ALA A 307 -17.88 -26.58 31.30
N GLY A 308 -16.94 -27.42 30.87
CA GLY A 308 -15.74 -27.00 30.15
C GLY A 308 -15.92 -27.06 28.63
N GLN A 309 -15.55 -26.01 27.91
CA GLN A 309 -15.61 -25.98 26.45
C GLN A 309 -14.49 -25.12 25.85
N ASP A 310 -13.93 -25.60 24.73
CA ASP A 310 -13.01 -24.80 23.92
C ASP A 310 -13.78 -23.73 23.13
N VAL A 311 -13.28 -22.50 23.20
CA VAL A 311 -13.86 -21.33 22.54
C VAL A 311 -12.84 -20.73 21.58
N ASP A 312 -13.25 -20.56 20.34
CA ASP A 312 -12.49 -19.84 19.31
C ASP A 312 -12.91 -18.36 19.30
N ALA A 313 -11.93 -17.47 19.36
CA ALA A 313 -12.05 -16.02 19.34
C ALA A 313 -10.92 -15.42 18.48
N ALA A 314 -10.92 -14.10 18.32
CA ALA A 314 -9.82 -13.38 17.68
C ALA A 314 -9.40 -12.18 18.54
N ALA A 315 -8.14 -11.78 18.47
CA ALA A 315 -7.64 -10.56 19.06
C ALA A 315 -7.08 -9.64 17.98
N ILE A 316 -7.57 -8.41 17.91
CA ILE A 316 -6.99 -7.34 17.10
C ILE A 316 -6.02 -6.56 17.97
N ILE A 317 -4.76 -6.56 17.57
CA ILE A 317 -3.70 -5.83 18.24
C ILE A 317 -3.33 -4.64 17.37
N THR A 318 -3.58 -3.43 17.87
CA THR A 318 -3.33 -2.18 17.15
C THR A 318 -2.25 -1.37 17.84
N VAL A 319 -1.28 -0.88 17.07
CA VAL A 319 -0.23 0.02 17.52
C VAL A 319 -0.40 1.35 16.81
N GLU A 320 -0.75 2.39 17.57
CA GLU A 320 -0.91 3.76 17.06
C GLU A 320 -0.19 4.75 17.97
N ARG A 321 0.66 5.60 17.39
CA ARG A 321 1.43 6.64 18.10
C ARG A 321 2.17 6.14 19.37
N GLY A 322 2.66 4.90 19.32
CA GLY A 322 3.39 4.26 20.43
C GLY A 322 2.51 3.59 21.48
N THR A 323 1.19 3.72 21.41
CA THR A 323 0.24 3.04 22.29
C THR A 323 -0.19 1.72 21.66
N VAL A 324 -0.32 0.66 22.46
CA VAL A 324 -0.84 -0.63 22.02
C VAL A 324 -2.22 -0.82 22.63
N SER A 325 -3.22 -1.03 21.78
CA SER A 325 -4.55 -1.47 22.18
C SER A 325 -4.77 -2.91 21.70
N ILE A 326 -5.48 -3.68 22.51
CA ILE A 326 -5.85 -5.06 22.19
C ILE A 326 -7.37 -5.16 22.37
N GLU A 327 -8.05 -5.61 21.34
CA GLU A 327 -9.49 -5.82 21.33
C GLU A 327 -9.78 -7.28 21.02
N VAL A 328 -10.51 -7.95 21.91
CA VAL A 328 -10.93 -9.33 21.72
C VAL A 328 -12.29 -9.34 21.05
N LEU A 329 -12.39 -10.10 19.96
CA LEU A 329 -13.59 -10.29 19.17
C LEU A 329 -14.06 -11.73 19.33
N PHE A 330 -15.36 -11.88 19.54
CA PHE A 330 -16.03 -13.17 19.58
C PHE A 330 -17.16 -13.18 18.56
N LYS A 331 -17.28 -14.27 17.79
CA LYS A 331 -18.29 -14.37 16.74
C LYS A 331 -19.65 -14.62 17.40
N LYS A 332 -20.56 -13.66 17.22
CA LYS A 332 -21.87 -13.56 17.90
C LYS A 332 -22.89 -14.66 17.58
N GLU A 333 -22.51 -15.71 16.86
CA GLU A 333 -23.41 -16.85 16.59
C GLU A 333 -23.64 -17.59 17.90
N GLU A 334 -24.91 -17.78 18.29
CA GLU A 334 -25.35 -18.19 19.63
C GLU A 334 -24.52 -19.34 20.21
N LEU A 335 -23.54 -19.02 21.05
CA LEU A 335 -22.71 -20.01 21.74
C LEU A 335 -23.58 -20.70 22.79
N VAL A 336 -23.98 -21.93 22.51
CA VAL A 336 -24.76 -22.75 23.46
C VAL A 336 -23.81 -23.71 24.16
N ILE A 337 -23.76 -23.61 25.49
CA ILE A 337 -22.99 -24.49 26.36
C ILE A 337 -23.91 -25.59 26.88
N ASP A 338 -23.56 -26.84 26.60
CA ASP A 338 -24.29 -28.00 27.08
C ASP A 338 -23.75 -28.45 28.44
N PHE A 339 -24.61 -28.42 29.46
CA PHE A 339 -24.33 -28.83 30.83
C PHE A 339 -24.74 -30.29 31.10
N GLY A 340 -25.22 -31.02 30.08
CA GLY A 340 -25.57 -32.43 30.22
C GLY A 340 -26.86 -32.65 31.02
N GLU A 341 -26.92 -33.74 31.81
CA GLU A 341 -28.05 -33.99 32.71
C GLU A 341 -28.00 -33.05 33.92
N VAL A 342 -29.10 -32.31 34.15
CA VAL A 342 -29.24 -31.35 35.25
C VAL A 342 -30.54 -31.62 36.02
N GLU A 343 -30.45 -31.71 37.35
CA GLU A 343 -31.58 -32.00 38.25
C GLU A 343 -31.41 -31.29 39.61
N PRO A 344 -32.48 -30.79 40.24
CA PRO A 344 -32.39 -30.10 41.51
C PRO A 344 -31.75 -30.99 42.58
N ASP A 345 -30.86 -30.41 43.38
CA ASP A 345 -30.19 -31.16 44.45
C ASP A 345 -31.17 -31.48 45.59
N GLU A 346 -31.13 -32.70 46.14
CA GLU A 346 -32.16 -33.20 47.09
C GLU A 346 -32.20 -32.41 48.42
N ASP A 347 -31.10 -31.74 48.80
CA ASP A 347 -30.96 -30.95 50.02
C ASP A 347 -30.92 -29.41 49.79
N GLY A 348 -31.05 -28.95 48.54
CA GLY A 348 -30.95 -27.52 48.21
C GLY A 348 -29.57 -26.88 48.42
N ALA A 349 -28.52 -27.71 48.60
CA ALA A 349 -27.12 -27.31 48.62
C ALA A 349 -26.47 -27.49 47.24
N GLU A 350 -25.35 -26.81 47.03
CA GLU A 350 -24.62 -26.71 45.75
C GLU A 350 -24.10 -28.08 45.26
N SER A 351 -24.69 -28.62 44.18
CA SER A 351 -24.15 -29.80 43.50
C SER A 351 -22.94 -29.44 42.66
N HIS A 352 -21.74 -29.53 43.23
CA HIS A 352 -20.53 -29.55 42.43
C HIS A 352 -20.40 -30.91 41.74
N SER A 353 -20.70 -30.99 40.46
CA SER A 353 -20.11 -32.02 39.60
C SER A 353 -18.88 -31.45 38.89
N PRO A 354 -17.65 -31.86 39.25
CA PRO A 354 -16.50 -31.76 38.38
C PRO A 354 -16.22 -33.12 37.72
N ILE A 355 -16.06 -33.14 36.41
CA ILE A 355 -14.78 -33.33 35.69
C ILE A 355 -15.03 -32.96 34.22
#